data_AF-A0A7X7P8W8-F1
#
_entry.id   AF-A0A7X7P8W8-F1
#
_cell.length_a   1.000
_cell.length_b   1.000
_cell.length_c   1.000
_cell.angle_alpha   90.00
_cell.angle_beta   90.00
_cell.angle_gamma   90.00
#
_symmetry.space_group_name_H-M   'P 1'
#
loop_
_entity.id
_entity.type
_entity.pdbx_description
1 polymer ?
#
loop_
_entity_poly.entity_id
_entity_poly.type
_entity_poly.pdbx_seq_one_letter_code
_entity_poly.pdbx_strand_id
1 'polypeptide(L)'
;LLFAAVVGVTFWLAARAPGGLGQERRRLLPGQFAHSLIPIVLGYVLAHYLTYLVEKGQQTVFLLVGADGAQVSYFLSENPALVSTSKVVFVVAGHILGVLAAHDVALRVLPRRHRLTGQLAMLLVMVFYTFGGLYLLFGG
;
A
#
# COMPACT_ATOMS: atom_id res chain seq x y z
N LEU A 1 14.38 -2.06 -9.41
CA LEU A 1 14.33 -3.54 -9.38
C LEU A 1 14.73 -4.11 -8.03
N LEU A 2 15.89 -3.72 -7.46
CA LEU A 2 16.34 -4.17 -6.13
C LEU A 2 15.27 -3.98 -5.04
N PHE A 3 14.65 -2.79 -4.95
CA PHE A 3 13.59 -2.50 -3.98
C PHE A 3 12.39 -3.47 -4.08
N ALA A 4 11.86 -3.66 -5.30
CA ALA A 4 10.73 -4.58 -5.52
C ALA A 4 11.09 -6.03 -5.20
N ALA A 5 12.32 -6.44 -5.52
CA ALA A 5 12.83 -7.77 -5.18
C ALA A 5 12.93 -7.98 -3.67
N VAL A 6 13.46 -6.99 -2.93
CA VAL A 6 13.55 -7.02 -1.46
C VAL A 6 12.16 -7.18 -0.86
N VAL A 7 11.21 -6.30 -1.22
CA VAL A 7 9.83 -6.34 -0.72
C VAL A 7 9.14 -7.67 -1.05
N GLY A 8 9.31 -8.16 -2.28
CA GLY A 8 8.73 -9.43 -2.70
C GLY A 8 9.27 -10.62 -1.91
N VAL A 9 10.58 -10.68 -1.69
CA VAL A 9 11.24 -11.76 -0.94
C VAL A 9 10.85 -11.72 0.54
N THR A 10 10.89 -10.54 1.18
CA THR A 10 10.55 -10.43 2.62
C THR A 10 9.08 -10.74 2.87
N PHE A 11 8.17 -10.29 2.00
CA PHE A 11 6.75 -10.64 2.08
C PHE A 11 6.53 -12.14 1.88
N TRP A 12 7.19 -12.74 0.87
CA TRP A 12 7.06 -14.17 0.59
C TRP A 12 7.56 -15.03 1.75
N LEU A 13 8.70 -14.69 2.35
CA LEU A 13 9.23 -15.40 3.52
C LEU A 13 8.27 -15.30 4.71
N ALA A 14 7.74 -14.11 4.99
CA ALA A 14 6.82 -13.90 6.10
C ALA A 14 5.49 -14.62 5.92
N ALA A 15 4.93 -14.61 4.70
CA ALA A 15 3.70 -15.34 4.39
C ALA A 15 3.86 -16.87 4.55
N ARG A 16 5.09 -17.41 4.45
CA ARG A 16 5.40 -18.84 4.61
C ARG A 16 5.84 -19.24 6.03
N ALA A 17 6.06 -18.25 6.91
CA ALA A 17 6.45 -18.46 8.30
C ALA A 17 5.43 -19.24 9.17
N PRO A 18 4.09 -19.21 8.93
CA PRO A 18 3.14 -19.91 9.80
C PRO A 18 3.38 -21.42 9.90
N GLY A 19 3.50 -21.91 11.14
CA GLY A 19 3.60 -23.34 11.48
C GLY A 19 2.29 -24.10 11.29
N GLY A 20 2.35 -25.44 11.32
CA GLY A 20 1.14 -26.30 11.34
C GLY A 20 0.40 -26.50 10.02
N LEU A 21 0.93 -25.99 8.91
CA LEU A 21 0.46 -26.25 7.55
C LEU A 21 1.47 -27.10 6.78
N GLY A 22 0.98 -28.07 5.98
CA GLY A 22 1.81 -28.86 5.06
C GLY A 22 2.52 -27.99 4.02
N GLN A 23 3.65 -28.48 3.49
CA GLN A 23 4.55 -27.71 2.63
C GLN A 23 3.87 -27.12 1.37
N GLU A 24 2.99 -27.91 0.75
CA GLU A 24 2.11 -27.51 -0.37
C GLU A 24 1.25 -26.30 -0.01
N ARG A 25 0.53 -26.40 1.11
CA ARG A 25 -0.43 -25.39 1.57
C ARG A 25 0.27 -24.08 1.95
N ARG A 26 1.49 -24.15 2.49
CA ARG A 26 2.33 -22.96 2.74
C ARG A 26 2.77 -22.24 1.47
N ARG A 27 2.91 -22.94 0.33
CA ARG A 27 3.30 -22.29 -0.95
C ARG A 27 2.18 -21.42 -1.52
N LEU A 28 0.92 -21.68 -1.16
CA LEU A 28 -0.25 -20.96 -1.64
C LEU A 28 -0.54 -19.68 -0.83
N LEU A 29 -0.05 -19.60 0.41
CA LEU A 29 -0.30 -18.47 1.32
C LEU A 29 0.08 -17.10 0.72
N PRO A 30 1.25 -16.90 0.08
CA PRO A 30 1.62 -15.59 -0.47
C PRO A 30 0.59 -15.07 -1.48
N GLY A 31 0.05 -15.95 -2.34
CA GLY A 31 -1.00 -15.56 -3.30
C GLY A 31 -2.32 -15.19 -2.62
N GLN A 32 -2.64 -15.82 -1.50
CA GLN A 32 -3.85 -15.51 -0.73
C GLN A 32 -3.74 -14.17 0.02
N PHE A 33 -2.55 -13.84 0.53
CA PHE A 33 -2.29 -12.55 1.17
C PHE A 33 -2.02 -11.42 0.17
N ALA A 34 -1.75 -11.70 -1.11
CA ALA A 34 -1.43 -10.66 -2.09
C ALA A 34 -2.49 -9.56 -2.19
N HIS A 35 -3.78 -9.92 -2.04
CA HIS A 35 -4.88 -8.95 -2.10
C HIS A 35 -4.87 -7.96 -0.94
N SER A 36 -4.27 -8.30 0.20
CA SER A 36 -4.14 -7.36 1.33
C SER A 36 -3.12 -6.24 1.06
N LEU A 37 -2.30 -6.35 0.01
CA LEU A 37 -1.38 -5.30 -0.41
C LEU A 37 -2.07 -4.23 -1.27
N ILE A 38 -3.22 -4.53 -1.89
CA ILE A 38 -3.92 -3.63 -2.80
C ILE A 38 -4.23 -2.28 -2.15
N PRO A 39 -4.80 -2.22 -0.92
CA PRO A 39 -5.09 -0.94 -0.27
C PRO A 39 -3.85 -0.10 0.03
N ILE A 40 -2.72 -0.76 0.34
CA ILE A 40 -1.43 -0.10 0.62
C ILE A 40 -0.91 0.56 -0.66
N VAL A 41 -0.90 -0.18 -1.77
CA VAL A 41 -0.46 0.34 -3.08
C VAL A 41 -1.35 1.50 -3.51
N LEU A 42 -2.68 1.37 -3.35
CA LEU A 42 -3.63 2.43 -3.69
C LEU A 42 -3.36 3.71 -2.88
N GLY A 43 -3.18 3.58 -1.55
CA GLY A 43 -2.84 4.70 -0.68
C GLY A 43 -1.52 5.38 -1.09
N TYR A 44 -0.50 4.60 -1.45
CA TYR A 44 0.78 5.13 -1.92
C TYR A 44 0.66 5.89 -3.25
N VAL A 45 -0.05 5.30 -4.22
CA VAL A 45 -0.29 5.92 -5.53
C VAL A 45 -1.04 7.24 -5.38
N LEU A 46 -2.11 7.27 -4.57
CA LEU A 46 -2.85 8.50 -4.31
C LEU A 46 -1.97 9.54 -3.62
N ALA A 47 -1.19 9.16 -2.60
CA ALA A 47 -0.29 10.09 -1.92
C ALA A 47 0.73 10.74 -2.89
N HIS A 48 1.27 10.00 -3.85
CA HIS A 48 2.31 10.53 -4.74
C HIS A 48 1.77 11.21 -5.99
N TYR A 49 0.65 10.72 -6.54
CA TYR A 49 0.17 11.12 -7.85
C TYR A 49 -1.13 11.92 -7.82
N LEU A 50 -1.72 12.23 -6.66
CA LEU A 50 -2.97 13.00 -6.59
C LEU A 50 -2.83 14.38 -7.26
N THR A 51 -1.79 15.15 -6.94
CA THR A 51 -1.59 16.48 -7.55
C THR A 51 -1.46 16.38 -9.07
N TYR A 52 -0.67 15.41 -9.55
CA TYR A 52 -0.52 15.15 -10.97
C TYR A 52 -1.85 14.75 -11.63
N LEU A 53 -2.61 13.86 -10.99
CA LEU A 53 -3.92 13.41 -11.46
C LEU A 53 -4.90 14.58 -11.57
N VAL A 54 -4.93 15.49 -10.60
CA VAL A 54 -5.82 16.65 -10.61
C VAL A 54 -5.41 17.65 -11.69
N GLU A 55 -4.14 18.06 -11.71
CA GLU A 55 -3.68 19.11 -12.62
C GLU A 55 -3.60 18.63 -14.07
N LYS A 56 -2.96 17.48 -14.31
CA LYS A 56 -2.87 16.91 -15.66
C LYS A 56 -4.17 16.26 -16.10
N GLY A 57 -5.00 15.77 -15.18
CA GLY A 57 -6.35 15.33 -15.48
C GLY A 57 -7.23 16.46 -15.99
N GLN A 58 -7.23 17.63 -15.32
CA GLN A 58 -7.91 18.83 -15.80
C GLN A 58 -7.43 19.21 -17.20
N GLN A 59 -6.11 19.30 -17.40
CA GLN A 59 -5.53 19.62 -18.71
C GLN A 59 -5.99 18.66 -19.80
N THR A 60 -6.01 17.35 -19.51
CA THR A 60 -6.45 16.31 -20.44
C THR A 60 -7.93 16.45 -20.80
N VAL A 61 -8.78 16.73 -19.80
CA VAL A 61 -10.22 16.94 -20.02
C VAL A 61 -10.47 18.19 -20.87
N PHE A 62 -9.78 19.30 -20.60
CA PHE A 62 -9.95 20.52 -21.40
C PHE A 62 -9.59 20.31 -22.86
N LEU A 63 -8.49 19.58 -23.13
CA LEU A 63 -8.10 19.22 -24.49
C LEU A 63 -9.11 18.28 -25.17
N LEU A 64 -9.65 17.30 -24.43
CA LEU A 64 -10.63 16.35 -24.96
C LEU A 64 -11.96 17.02 -25.34
N VAL A 65 -12.40 18.02 -24.57
CA VAL A 65 -13.68 18.70 -24.77
C VAL A 65 -13.55 19.94 -25.65
N GLY A 66 -12.33 20.32 -26.06
CA GLY A 66 -12.09 21.52 -26.87
C GLY A 66 -12.38 22.82 -26.09
N ALA A 67 -12.11 22.81 -24.79
CA ALA A 67 -12.28 23.96 -23.92
C ALA A 67 -11.09 24.94 -24.07
N ASP A 68 -10.97 25.54 -25.25
CA ASP A 68 -9.90 26.46 -25.61
C ASP A 68 -9.98 27.72 -24.71
N GLY A 69 -9.01 27.86 -23.80
CA GLY A 69 -8.92 28.98 -22.85
C GLY A 69 -9.23 28.62 -21.38
N ALA A 70 -9.69 27.41 -21.09
CA ALA A 70 -9.83 26.95 -19.71
C ALA A 70 -8.46 26.82 -19.03
N GLN A 71 -8.29 27.43 -17.86
CA GLN A 71 -7.05 27.37 -17.10
C GLN A 71 -7.07 26.23 -16.07
N VAL A 72 -5.96 25.50 -15.99
CA VAL A 72 -5.76 24.46 -14.98
C VAL A 72 -5.66 25.12 -13.61
N SER A 73 -6.41 24.60 -12.65
CA SER A 73 -6.33 25.02 -11.25
C SER A 73 -5.14 24.33 -10.57
N TYR A 74 -4.22 25.15 -10.05
CA TYR A 74 -3.06 24.71 -9.27
C TYR A 74 -3.30 24.75 -7.76
N PHE A 75 -4.57 24.73 -7.33
CA PHE A 75 -4.96 24.86 -5.92
C PHE A 75 -4.22 23.90 -4.98
N LEU A 76 -4.01 22.64 -5.39
CA LEU A 76 -3.25 21.68 -4.58
C LEU A 76 -1.78 22.09 -4.47
N SER A 77 -1.14 22.49 -5.56
CA SER A 77 0.25 22.96 -5.56
C SER A 77 0.45 24.25 -4.77
N GLU A 78 -0.54 25.13 -4.75
CA GLU A 78 -0.54 26.37 -3.96
C GLU A 78 -0.77 26.14 -2.46
N ASN A 79 -1.23 24.94 -2.06
CA ASN A 79 -1.51 24.59 -0.66
C ASN A 79 -0.67 23.39 -0.17
N PRO A 80 0.65 23.58 0.09
CA PRO A 80 1.54 22.50 0.51
C PRO A 80 1.09 21.76 1.77
N ALA A 81 0.49 22.46 2.73
CA ALA A 81 -0.03 21.86 3.97
C ALA A 81 -1.20 20.90 3.72
N LEU A 82 -2.05 21.21 2.74
CA LEU A 82 -3.15 20.34 2.34
C LEU A 82 -2.58 19.08 1.66
N VAL A 83 -1.64 19.25 0.73
CA VAL A 83 -1.00 18.12 0.03
C VAL A 83 -0.26 17.20 0.99
N SER A 84 0.52 17.75 1.93
CA SER A 84 1.26 16.94 2.92
C SER A 84 0.31 16.18 3.85
N THR A 85 -0.76 16.82 4.32
CA THR A 85 -1.78 16.18 5.15
C THR A 85 -2.49 15.07 4.38
N SER A 86 -2.87 15.33 3.14
CA SER A 86 -3.52 14.36 2.25
C SER A 86 -2.64 13.11 2.06
N LYS A 87 -1.33 13.30 1.82
CA LYS A 87 -0.36 12.20 1.71
C LYS A 87 -0.39 11.28 2.92
N VAL A 88 -0.30 11.86 4.12
CA VAL A 88 -0.34 11.10 5.38
C VAL A 88 -1.66 10.34 5.50
N VAL A 89 -2.80 11.00 5.23
CA VAL A 89 -4.12 10.37 5.30
C VAL A 89 -4.24 9.19 4.35
N PHE A 90 -3.84 9.31 3.08
CA PHE A 90 -3.91 8.20 2.12
C PHE A 90 -3.01 7.03 2.50
N VAL A 91 -1.78 7.30 2.96
CA VAL A 91 -0.85 6.26 3.39
C VAL A 91 -1.40 5.53 4.61
N VAL A 92 -1.86 6.25 5.63
CA VAL A 92 -2.38 5.66 6.86
C VAL A 92 -3.67 4.88 6.58
N ALA A 93 -4.61 5.45 5.82
CA ALA A 93 -5.85 4.76 5.46
C ALA A 93 -5.57 3.47 4.65
N GLY A 94 -4.67 3.53 3.67
CA GLY A 94 -4.24 2.36 2.90
C GLY A 94 -3.63 1.26 3.77
N HIS A 95 -2.81 1.62 4.77
CA HIS A 95 -2.24 0.66 5.70
C HIS A 95 -3.29 0.05 6.63
N ILE A 96 -4.19 0.84 7.19
CA ILE A 96 -5.28 0.35 8.05
C ILE A 96 -6.13 -0.68 7.28
N LEU A 97 -6.56 -0.33 6.07
CA LEU A 97 -7.34 -1.24 5.22
C LEU A 97 -6.56 -2.48 4.81
N GLY A 98 -5.26 -2.33 4.51
CA GLY A 98 -4.38 -3.47 4.19
C GLY A 98 -4.22 -4.44 5.36
N VAL A 99 -4.07 -3.91 6.59
CA VAL A 99 -3.98 -4.73 7.82
C VAL A 99 -5.30 -5.44 8.09
N LEU A 100 -6.45 -4.78 7.93
CA LEU A 100 -7.76 -5.40 8.07
C LEU A 100 -7.95 -6.55 7.06
N ALA A 101 -7.61 -6.32 5.80
CA ALA A 101 -7.67 -7.35 4.78
C ALA A 101 -6.74 -8.54 5.08
N ALA A 102 -5.51 -8.27 5.54
CA ALA A 102 -4.57 -9.31 5.95
C ALA A 102 -5.09 -10.11 7.16
N HIS A 103 -5.73 -9.43 8.11
CA HIS A 103 -6.33 -10.04 9.29
C HIS A 103 -7.44 -11.02 8.89
N ASP A 104 -8.34 -10.60 8.00
CA ASP A 104 -9.44 -11.44 7.51
C ASP A 104 -8.94 -12.67 6.75
N VAL A 105 -7.92 -12.51 5.91
CA VAL A 105 -7.27 -13.64 5.21
C VAL A 105 -6.63 -14.60 6.22
N ALA A 106 -5.93 -14.08 7.23
CA ALA A 106 -5.32 -14.92 8.26
C ALA A 106 -6.36 -15.73 9.06
N LEU A 107 -7.50 -15.13 9.39
CA LEU A 107 -8.58 -15.82 10.10
C LEU A 107 -9.19 -16.97 9.28
N ARG A 108 -9.29 -16.81 7.96
CA ARG A 108 -9.85 -17.80 7.02
C ARG A 108 -8.90 -18.96 6.74
N VAL A 109 -7.59 -18.69 6.68
CA VAL A 109 -6.61 -19.63 6.11
C VAL A 109 -5.79 -20.37 7.18
N LEU A 110 -5.51 -19.75 8.33
CA LEU A 110 -4.64 -20.34 9.35
C LEU A 110 -5.39 -21.16 10.41
N PRO A 111 -4.87 -22.34 10.82
CA PRO A 111 -5.44 -23.15 11.89
C PRO A 111 -5.33 -22.45 13.26
N ARG A 112 -6.36 -22.62 14.11
CA ARG A 112 -6.54 -21.85 15.36
C ARG A 112 -5.30 -21.78 16.26
N ARG A 113 -4.52 -22.86 16.36
CA ARG A 113 -3.30 -22.95 17.18
C ARG A 113 -2.10 -22.13 16.66
N HIS A 114 -2.08 -21.76 15.39
CA HIS A 114 -0.94 -21.06 14.75
C HIS A 114 -1.30 -19.66 14.22
N ARG A 115 -2.50 -19.15 14.54
CA ARG A 115 -2.94 -17.82 14.10
C ARG A 115 -2.09 -16.69 14.68
N LEU A 116 -1.66 -16.81 15.94
CA LEU A 116 -0.88 -15.80 16.64
C LEU A 116 0.52 -15.61 16.02
N THR A 117 1.22 -16.69 15.70
CA THR A 117 2.57 -16.62 15.10
C THR A 117 2.54 -16.09 13.67
N GLY A 118 1.52 -16.45 12.88
CA GLY A 118 1.33 -15.89 11.54
C GLY A 118 0.94 -14.41 11.55
N GLN A 119 0.09 -13.99 12.49
CA GLN A 119 -0.29 -12.59 12.67
C GLN A 119 0.90 -11.73 13.11
N LEU A 120 1.70 -12.18 14.08
CA LEU A 120 2.88 -11.45 14.54
C LEU A 120 3.94 -11.29 13.45
N ALA A 121 4.19 -12.33 12.64
CA ALA A 121 5.16 -12.27 11.55
C ALA A 121 4.76 -11.25 10.47
N MET A 122 3.49 -11.28 10.03
CA MET A 122 2.98 -10.31 9.05
C MET A 122 2.91 -8.88 9.61
N LEU A 123 2.54 -8.74 10.89
CA LEU A 123 2.51 -7.45 11.57
C LEU A 123 3.90 -6.82 11.63
N LEU A 124 4.94 -7.58 12.02
CA LEU A 124 6.32 -7.10 12.06
C LEU A 124 6.80 -6.63 10.68
N VAL A 125 6.49 -7.37 9.61
CA VAL A 125 6.86 -6.96 8.24
C VAL A 125 6.17 -5.66 7.84
N MET A 126 4.87 -5.53 8.10
CA MET A 126 4.14 -4.30 7.78
C MET A 126 4.66 -3.09 8.56
N VAL A 127 4.97 -3.27 9.85
CA VAL A 127 5.58 -2.22 10.68
C VAL A 127 6.94 -1.81 10.10
N PHE A 128 7.77 -2.78 9.73
CA PHE A 128 9.08 -2.51 9.12
C PHE A 128 8.95 -1.75 7.80
N TYR A 129 7.96 -2.07 6.97
CA TYR A 129 7.67 -1.34 5.75
C TYR A 129 7.21 0.09 6.00
N THR A 130 6.38 0.33 7.03
CA THR A 130 5.98 1.68 7.42
C THR A 130 7.18 2.51 7.86
N PHE A 131 8.04 1.98 8.75
CA PHE A 131 9.25 2.67 9.18
C PHE A 131 10.23 2.91 8.03
N GLY A 132 10.43 1.92 7.15
CA GLY A 132 11.26 2.08 5.97
C GLY A 132 10.72 3.13 5.00
N GLY A 133 9.41 3.15 4.77
CA GLY A 133 8.75 4.15 3.94
C GLY A 133 8.87 5.56 4.51
N LEU A 134 8.67 5.73 5.82
CA LEU A 134 8.87 7.01 6.51
C LEU A 134 10.33 7.45 6.48
N TYR A 135 11.27 6.53 6.71
CA TYR A 135 12.71 6.83 6.64
C TYR A 135 13.12 7.33 5.26
N LEU A 136 12.66 6.69 4.18
CA LEU A 136 12.94 7.17 2.82
C LEU A 136 12.27 8.51 2.51
N LEU A 137 11.13 8.80 3.16
CA LEU A 137 10.43 10.08 2.99
C LEU A 137 11.13 11.24 3.71
N PHE A 138 11.82 10.99 4.83
CA PHE A 138 12.46 12.01 5.65
C PHE A 138 13.99 12.06 5.54
N GLY A 139 14.63 10.97 5.11
CA GLY A 139 16.09 10.82 5.03
C GLY A 139 16.66 10.83 3.62
N GLY A 140 15.83 11.12 2.61
CA GLY A 140 16.21 11.25 1.20
C GLY A 140 16.12 12.68 0.70
#